data_AF-A0A150WN63-F1
#
_entry.id   AF-A0A150WN63-F1
#
_cell.length_a   1.000
_cell.length_b   1.000
_cell.length_c   1.000
_cell.angle_alpha   90.00
_cell.angle_beta   90.00
_cell.angle_gamma   90.00
#
_symmetry.space_group_name_H-M   'P 1'
#
loop_
_entity.id
_entity.type
_entity.pdbx_description
1 polymer ?
#
loop_
_entity_poly.entity_id
_entity_poly.type
_entity_poly.pdbx_seq_one_letter_code
_entity_poly.pdbx_strand_id
1 'polypeptide(L)'
;MKKQVFFLLIGMMFSFSSAFADVAVQYKVSRTHGLIKFVMAVSGEPNISDNIKLSLERSKFKDSPKVLEALKKIESIQNDLHAGIEYESEKSLQRRGSMDVVTFINIQSIFASSIDDLSTRVMGMMPMATHAVYFSALKEIDPIYEELYWRKSSQTLYGMQSHLESIARRVKLSDMFKKTEKFYEASWPAETPFIIGLYPILRVDNYDRNATTSQSLGNIEEHGVMVGGKRKDSGDFGVVFHELCHSVYGAQSPETMAKWENYFSASKSPYRLYTSIWLNETLATVLGNGWAYFLENKVLEKDNWYNHPIIDKFAQALYPKTLEYLDAGKSLDQEFAEHMITKFAELFPDSIYDYSNILNRIVIASDGEVANQRDFIRLLRKNFSIAGIGVSSPLTNKATIASIKTKPNFSVMFIFSGNSRENLKKALAQLPELGTQSKMFLNMKPRQIFSYQDTTARSITLIRVEKPQDLRDVVDHMKKNKINPVHPLTSF
;
A
#
# COMPACT_ATOMS: atom_id res chain seq x y z
N MET A 1 6.14 -44.46 -71.56
CA MET A 1 6.23 -42.98 -71.39
C MET A 1 4.98 -42.48 -70.68
N LYS A 2 5.14 -41.48 -69.79
CA LYS A 2 4.15 -40.81 -68.92
C LYS A 2 3.78 -41.54 -67.60
N LYS A 3 4.62 -41.36 -66.58
CA LYS A 3 4.24 -41.47 -65.17
C LYS A 3 3.63 -40.13 -64.73
N GLN A 4 2.38 -40.16 -64.27
CA GLN A 4 1.75 -39.03 -63.59
C GLN A 4 2.30 -38.96 -62.16
N VAL A 5 2.93 -37.83 -61.84
CA VAL A 5 3.39 -37.50 -60.48
C VAL A 5 2.20 -36.86 -59.76
N PHE A 6 1.64 -37.58 -58.78
CA PHE A 6 0.66 -37.05 -57.84
C PHE A 6 1.44 -36.44 -56.67
N PHE A 7 1.59 -35.11 -56.65
CA PHE A 7 2.15 -34.38 -55.52
C PHE A 7 1.07 -34.29 -54.43
N LEU A 8 1.18 -35.14 -53.40
CA LEU A 8 0.38 -35.02 -52.18
C LEU A 8 1.03 -33.96 -51.29
N LEU A 9 0.56 -32.72 -51.41
CA LEU A 9 0.91 -31.61 -50.52
C LEU A 9 0.18 -31.83 -49.20
N ILE A 10 0.76 -32.62 -48.30
CA ILE A 10 0.34 -32.67 -46.89
C ILE A 10 0.70 -31.32 -46.29
N GLY A 11 -0.27 -30.41 -46.30
CA GLY A 11 -0.21 -29.19 -45.52
C GLY A 11 -0.09 -29.57 -44.05
N MET A 12 1.14 -29.56 -43.53
CA MET A 12 1.41 -29.34 -42.12
C MET A 12 0.89 -27.94 -41.77
N MET A 13 -0.42 -27.84 -41.58
CA MET A 13 -0.97 -26.86 -40.66
C MET A 13 -0.53 -27.29 -39.27
N PHE A 14 0.72 -26.95 -38.92
CA PHE A 14 1.03 -26.69 -37.52
C PHE A 14 0.16 -25.51 -37.14
N SER A 15 -1.03 -25.81 -36.64
CA SER A 15 -1.71 -24.94 -35.71
C SER A 15 -0.71 -24.72 -34.58
N PHE A 16 0.04 -23.62 -34.66
CA PHE A 16 0.55 -22.96 -33.47
C PHE A 16 -0.69 -22.56 -32.69
N SER A 17 -1.29 -23.51 -31.98
CA SER A 17 -1.97 -23.21 -30.75
C SER A 17 -0.91 -22.51 -29.92
N SER A 18 -0.97 -21.18 -29.91
CA SER A 18 -0.40 -20.36 -28.87
C SER A 18 -0.95 -20.91 -27.56
N ALA A 19 -0.26 -21.91 -27.02
CA ALA A 19 -0.38 -22.27 -25.63
C ALA A 19 0.04 -21.00 -24.91
N PHE A 20 -0.95 -20.17 -24.57
CA PHE A 20 -0.75 -19.06 -23.67
C PHE A 20 -0.07 -19.66 -22.44
N ALA A 21 1.19 -19.31 -22.22
CA ALA A 21 1.91 -19.76 -21.05
C ALA A 21 1.09 -19.36 -19.82
N ASP A 22 0.67 -20.33 -19.03
CA ASP A 22 0.00 -20.07 -17.77
C ASP A 22 0.95 -19.26 -16.89
N VAL A 23 0.48 -18.13 -16.34
CA VAL A 23 1.28 -17.33 -15.41
C VAL A 23 1.73 -18.24 -14.27
N ALA A 24 3.04 -18.41 -14.17
CA ALA A 24 3.64 -19.31 -13.20
C ALA A 24 3.65 -18.64 -11.82
N VAL A 25 2.77 -19.07 -10.92
CA VAL A 25 2.85 -18.70 -9.50
C VAL A 25 3.78 -19.67 -8.78
N GLN A 26 4.80 -19.15 -8.11
CA GLN A 26 5.80 -19.94 -7.39
C GLN A 26 5.88 -19.51 -5.94
N TYR A 27 5.80 -20.48 -5.03
CA TYR A 27 6.11 -20.25 -3.63
C TYR A 27 7.59 -20.54 -3.37
N LYS A 28 8.24 -19.68 -2.59
CA LYS A 28 9.65 -19.83 -2.23
C LYS A 28 9.83 -19.66 -0.73
N VAL A 29 10.56 -20.59 -0.14
CA VAL A 29 11.07 -20.50 1.23
C VAL A 29 12.57 -20.23 1.16
N SER A 30 13.02 -19.16 1.78
CA SER A 30 14.45 -18.81 1.86
C SER A 30 14.83 -18.48 3.30
N ARG A 31 15.83 -19.21 3.82
CA ARG A 31 16.41 -18.91 5.14
C ARG A 31 17.02 -17.52 5.17
N THR A 32 17.73 -17.16 4.09
CA THR A 32 18.35 -15.84 3.91
C THR A 32 17.31 -14.74 3.95
N HIS A 33 16.16 -14.95 3.30
CA HIS A 33 15.04 -14.02 3.37
C HIS A 33 14.51 -13.87 4.79
N GLY A 34 14.27 -14.98 5.50
CA GLY A 34 13.84 -14.92 6.89
C GLY A 34 14.84 -14.22 7.82
N LEU A 35 16.15 -14.33 7.56
CA LEU A 35 17.18 -13.55 8.27
C LEU A 35 17.04 -12.05 8.00
N ILE A 36 16.84 -11.64 6.74
CA ILE A 36 16.64 -10.23 6.39
C ILE A 36 15.40 -9.68 7.09
N LYS A 37 14.26 -10.40 7.05
CA LYS A 37 13.05 -9.98 7.78
C LYS A 37 13.26 -9.95 9.29
N PHE A 38 14.05 -10.89 9.85
CA PHE A 38 14.43 -10.87 11.26
C PHE A 38 15.18 -9.58 11.62
N VAL A 39 16.24 -9.27 10.87
CA VAL A 39 17.09 -8.09 11.06
C VAL A 39 16.29 -6.80 10.91
N MET A 40 15.50 -6.67 9.85
CA MET A 40 14.65 -5.50 9.62
C MET A 40 13.71 -5.26 10.82
N ALA A 41 13.04 -6.31 11.31
CA ALA A 41 12.13 -6.18 12.45
C ALA A 41 12.83 -5.72 13.73
N VAL A 42 13.99 -6.30 14.05
CA VAL A 42 14.72 -5.96 15.29
C VAL A 42 15.39 -4.59 15.21
N SER A 43 15.74 -4.12 14.01
CA SER A 43 16.24 -2.78 13.73
C SER A 43 15.14 -1.71 13.66
N GLY A 44 13.86 -2.10 13.77
CA GLY A 44 12.74 -1.16 13.87
C GLY A 44 12.15 -0.72 12.53
N GLU A 45 12.38 -1.47 11.45
CA GLU A 45 11.69 -1.23 10.18
C GLU A 45 10.17 -1.31 10.35
N PRO A 46 9.41 -0.35 9.81
CA PRO A 46 7.95 -0.38 9.87
C PRO A 46 7.38 -1.54 9.03
N ASN A 47 6.11 -1.86 9.26
CA ASN A 47 5.35 -2.87 8.50
C ASN A 47 5.87 -4.32 8.61
N ILE A 48 6.63 -4.63 9.66
CA ILE A 48 7.02 -6.00 10.00
C ILE A 48 6.42 -6.35 11.38
N SER A 49 6.06 -7.62 11.57
CA SER A 49 5.40 -8.09 12.79
C SER A 49 6.27 -7.89 14.05
N ASP A 50 5.71 -7.20 15.05
CA ASP A 50 6.32 -6.98 16.38
C ASP A 50 6.76 -8.30 17.05
N ASN A 51 6.09 -9.41 16.71
CA ASN A 51 6.44 -10.76 17.16
C ASN A 51 7.92 -11.08 16.96
N ILE A 52 8.49 -10.65 15.82
CA ILE A 52 9.89 -10.90 15.46
C ILE A 52 10.84 -10.20 16.41
N LYS A 53 10.55 -8.94 16.72
CA LYS A 53 11.31 -8.17 17.69
C LYS A 53 11.23 -8.77 19.09
N LEU A 54 10.01 -9.11 19.53
CA LEU A 54 9.76 -9.66 20.87
C LEU A 54 10.54 -10.95 21.16
N SER A 55 10.73 -11.80 20.16
CA SER A 55 11.54 -13.01 20.32
C SER A 55 13.01 -12.75 20.61
N LEU A 56 13.61 -11.67 20.09
CA LEU A 56 14.96 -11.26 20.48
C LEU A 56 14.94 -10.67 21.90
N GLU A 57 14.00 -9.77 22.18
CA GLU A 57 13.85 -9.08 23.47
C GLU A 57 13.61 -10.04 24.65
N ARG A 58 12.95 -11.18 24.38
CA ARG A 58 12.69 -12.25 25.38
C ARG A 58 13.77 -13.33 25.41
N SER A 59 14.82 -13.23 24.59
CA SER A 59 15.89 -14.23 24.53
C SER A 59 17.07 -13.91 25.44
N LYS A 60 17.97 -14.88 25.58
CA LYS A 60 19.29 -14.70 26.22
C LYS A 60 20.20 -13.71 25.47
N PHE A 61 19.86 -13.31 24.24
CA PHE A 61 20.68 -12.45 23.39
C PHE A 61 20.33 -10.97 23.47
N LYS A 62 19.25 -10.59 24.17
CA LYS A 62 18.71 -9.22 24.20
C LYS A 62 19.76 -8.16 24.60
N ASP A 63 20.65 -8.50 25.54
CA ASP A 63 21.67 -7.59 26.10
C ASP A 63 23.08 -7.92 25.57
N SER A 64 23.20 -8.76 24.54
CA SER A 64 24.51 -9.15 24.01
C SER A 64 25.18 -7.95 23.32
N PRO A 65 26.35 -7.47 23.80
CA PRO A 65 27.00 -6.29 23.21
C PRO A 65 27.31 -6.46 21.73
N LYS A 66 27.73 -7.67 21.33
CA LYS A 66 28.01 -8.02 19.94
C LYS A 66 26.77 -7.90 19.05
N VAL A 67 25.61 -8.34 19.55
CA VAL A 67 24.34 -8.27 18.82
C VAL A 67 23.89 -6.83 18.67
N LEU A 68 23.90 -6.07 19.75
CA LEU A 68 23.52 -4.67 19.74
C LEU A 68 24.43 -3.84 18.81
N GLU A 69 25.73 -4.13 18.78
CA GLU A 69 26.67 -3.50 17.86
C GLU A 69 26.37 -3.83 16.39
N ALA A 70 26.12 -5.11 16.08
CA ALA A 70 25.76 -5.54 14.73
C ALA A 70 24.44 -4.92 14.25
N LEU A 71 23.41 -4.90 15.09
CA LEU A 71 22.11 -4.27 14.77
C LEU A 71 22.25 -2.76 14.54
N LYS A 72 23.03 -2.06 15.38
CA LYS A 72 23.27 -0.64 15.21
C LYS A 72 23.99 -0.32 13.90
N LYS A 73 24.96 -1.16 13.48
CA LYS A 73 25.62 -1.03 12.17
C LYS A 73 24.61 -1.18 11.03
N ILE A 74 23.72 -2.18 11.13
CA ILE A 74 22.70 -2.42 10.12
C ILE A 74 21.68 -1.28 10.06
N GLU A 75 21.13 -0.85 11.19
CA GLU A 75 20.18 0.27 11.29
C GLU A 75 20.77 1.55 10.69
N SER A 76 22.01 1.89 11.04
CA SER A 76 22.69 3.07 10.49
C SER A 76 22.79 3.00 8.97
N ILE A 77 23.10 1.82 8.41
CA ILE A 77 23.23 1.65 6.97
C ILE A 77 21.86 1.68 6.29
N GLN A 78 20.84 1.01 6.83
CA GLN A 78 19.49 0.97 6.25
C GLN A 78 18.87 2.37 6.13
N ASN A 79 19.04 3.22 7.16
CA ASN A 79 18.59 4.59 7.13
C ASN A 79 19.15 5.41 5.93
N ASP A 80 20.35 5.07 5.47
CA ASP A 80 20.99 5.72 4.32
C ASP A 80 20.53 5.12 2.97
N LEU A 81 19.89 3.94 2.97
CA LEU A 81 19.52 3.18 1.77
C LEU A 81 18.08 3.40 1.29
N HIS A 82 17.26 4.17 2.01
CA HIS A 82 15.86 4.48 1.64
C HIS A 82 15.70 5.59 0.60
N ALA A 83 16.77 6.00 -0.08
CA ALA A 83 16.66 6.91 -1.22
C ALA A 83 15.97 6.17 -2.39
N GLY A 84 14.73 6.56 -2.69
CA GLY A 84 13.93 5.96 -3.76
C GLY A 84 14.51 6.21 -5.15
N ILE A 85 14.37 5.21 -6.03
CA ILE A 85 14.62 5.33 -7.46
C ILE A 85 13.37 5.93 -8.11
N GLU A 86 13.57 7.03 -8.84
CA GLU A 86 12.50 7.67 -9.63
C GLU A 86 12.66 7.33 -11.11
N TYR A 87 11.56 6.90 -11.73
CA TYR A 87 11.49 6.68 -13.18
C TYR A 87 10.89 7.90 -13.86
N GLU A 88 11.65 8.56 -14.72
CA GLU A 88 11.21 9.78 -15.41
C GLU A 88 9.94 9.57 -16.25
N SER A 89 9.82 8.40 -16.89
CA SER A 89 8.65 7.99 -17.65
C SER A 89 7.39 7.79 -16.80
N GLU A 90 7.53 7.64 -15.49
CA GLU A 90 6.44 7.31 -14.57
C GLU A 90 6.12 8.43 -13.56
N LYS A 91 6.77 9.61 -13.71
CA LYS A 91 6.58 10.77 -12.82
C LYS A 91 5.12 11.24 -12.66
N SER A 92 4.23 10.90 -13.59
CA SER A 92 2.79 11.23 -13.54
C SER A 92 1.93 10.18 -12.83
N LEU A 93 2.43 8.97 -12.63
CA LEU A 93 1.67 7.83 -12.09
C LEU A 93 1.88 7.73 -10.58
N GLN A 94 1.13 8.53 -9.81
CA GLN A 94 1.18 8.61 -8.34
C GLN A 94 0.91 7.28 -7.59
N ARG A 95 0.72 6.16 -8.30
CA ARG A 95 0.35 4.85 -7.75
C ARG A 95 1.51 3.87 -7.60
N ARG A 96 2.69 4.16 -8.17
CA ARG A 96 3.86 3.28 -8.07
C ARG A 96 4.80 3.81 -7.01
N GLY A 97 4.96 3.04 -5.92
CA GLY A 97 5.92 3.36 -4.88
C GLY A 97 7.33 3.44 -5.44
N SER A 98 8.18 4.30 -4.88
CA SER A 98 9.60 4.31 -5.21
C SER A 98 10.25 3.03 -4.70
N MET A 99 10.96 2.29 -5.56
CA MET A 99 11.83 1.20 -5.12
C MET A 99 13.10 1.79 -4.54
N ASP A 100 13.55 1.31 -3.39
CA ASP A 100 14.81 1.72 -2.77
C ASP A 100 15.79 0.53 -2.65
N VAL A 101 17.03 0.78 -2.24
CA VAL A 101 18.06 -0.27 -2.17
C VAL A 101 17.68 -1.34 -1.14
N VAL A 102 17.00 -0.96 -0.04
CA VAL A 102 16.47 -1.91 0.95
C VAL A 102 15.45 -2.86 0.31
N THR A 103 14.57 -2.35 -0.53
CA THR A 103 13.59 -3.14 -1.30
C THR A 103 14.29 -4.14 -2.23
N PHE A 104 15.36 -3.73 -2.92
CA PHE A 104 16.13 -4.65 -3.75
C PHE A 104 16.82 -5.75 -2.94
N ILE A 105 17.42 -5.42 -1.78
CA ILE A 105 18.00 -6.42 -0.88
C ILE A 105 16.93 -7.42 -0.43
N ASN A 106 15.74 -6.93 -0.10
CA ASN A 106 14.62 -7.75 0.34
C ASN A 106 14.18 -8.72 -0.77
N ILE A 107 13.96 -8.22 -1.99
CA ILE A 107 13.66 -9.03 -3.19
C ILE A 107 14.74 -10.10 -3.42
N GLN A 108 16.03 -9.71 -3.46
CA GLN A 108 17.11 -10.64 -3.77
C GLN A 108 17.28 -11.71 -2.69
N SER A 109 16.94 -11.41 -1.44
CA SER A 109 17.03 -12.37 -0.33
C SER A 109 16.10 -13.58 -0.49
N ILE A 110 14.98 -13.43 -1.20
CA ILE A 110 14.04 -14.53 -1.53
C ILE A 110 14.71 -15.57 -2.44
N PHE A 111 15.59 -15.12 -3.34
CA PHE A 111 16.29 -16.00 -4.29
C PHE A 111 17.67 -16.44 -3.80
N ALA A 112 18.18 -15.81 -2.75
CA ALA A 112 19.51 -16.08 -2.24
C ALA A 112 19.57 -17.35 -1.38
N SER A 113 20.47 -18.26 -1.76
CA SER A 113 20.76 -19.50 -1.03
C SER A 113 21.56 -19.30 0.26
N SER A 114 22.28 -18.18 0.37
CA SER A 114 23.11 -17.83 1.53
C SER A 114 23.33 -16.33 1.64
N ILE A 115 23.93 -15.89 2.75
CA ILE A 115 24.37 -14.50 2.94
C ILE A 115 25.40 -14.09 1.88
N ASP A 116 26.29 -15.00 1.48
CA ASP A 116 27.31 -14.73 0.46
C ASP A 116 26.70 -14.62 -0.94
N ASP A 117 25.73 -15.47 -1.28
CA ASP A 117 24.95 -15.36 -2.52
C ASP A 117 24.18 -14.03 -2.57
N LEU A 118 23.51 -13.65 -1.47
CA LEU A 118 22.87 -12.34 -1.37
C LEU A 118 23.87 -11.19 -1.55
N SER A 119 25.03 -11.28 -0.88
CA SER A 119 26.12 -10.31 -1.01
C SER A 119 26.56 -10.12 -2.46
N THR A 120 26.70 -11.20 -3.22
CA THR A 120 27.02 -11.11 -4.65
C THR A 120 25.90 -10.48 -5.47
N ARG A 121 24.63 -10.81 -5.20
CA ARG A 121 23.47 -10.31 -5.97
C ARG A 121 23.25 -8.80 -5.86
N VAL A 122 23.60 -8.21 -4.72
CA VAL A 122 23.42 -6.77 -4.46
C VAL A 122 24.73 -5.99 -4.53
N MET A 123 25.81 -6.63 -5.00
CA MET A 123 27.10 -5.97 -5.16
C MET A 123 26.98 -4.78 -6.13
N GLY A 124 27.48 -3.63 -5.69
CA GLY A 124 27.40 -2.37 -6.46
C GLY A 124 26.17 -1.53 -6.16
N MET A 125 25.21 -2.01 -5.36
CA MET A 125 24.08 -1.19 -4.89
C MET A 125 24.47 -0.23 -3.74
N MET A 126 25.63 -0.43 -3.13
CA MET A 126 26.18 0.43 -2.07
C MET A 126 27.71 0.51 -2.14
N PRO A 127 28.36 1.51 -1.53
CA PRO A 127 29.82 1.59 -1.46
C PRO A 127 30.44 0.33 -0.86
N MET A 128 31.58 -0.14 -1.39
CA MET A 128 32.18 -1.42 -0.99
C MET A 128 32.52 -1.53 0.50
N ALA A 129 32.93 -0.43 1.13
CA ALA A 129 33.13 -0.41 2.59
C ALA A 129 31.81 -0.64 3.34
N THR A 130 30.73 0.04 2.94
CA THR A 130 29.38 -0.14 3.49
C THR A 130 28.87 -1.57 3.27
N HIS A 131 29.07 -2.11 2.06
CA HIS A 131 28.72 -3.48 1.69
C HIS A 131 29.40 -4.49 2.63
N ALA A 132 30.71 -4.37 2.80
CA ALA A 132 31.48 -5.27 3.67
C ALA A 132 31.01 -5.21 5.12
N VAL A 133 30.73 -4.02 5.65
CA VAL A 133 30.21 -3.84 7.02
C VAL A 133 28.82 -4.46 7.17
N TYR A 134 27.92 -4.20 6.23
CA TYR A 134 26.55 -4.72 6.26
C TYR A 134 26.52 -6.25 6.29
N PHE A 135 27.21 -6.90 5.35
CA PHE A 135 27.23 -8.36 5.28
C PHE A 135 28.05 -9.02 6.40
N SER A 136 29.06 -8.35 6.95
CA SER A 136 29.73 -8.82 8.17
C SER A 136 28.76 -8.80 9.36
N ALA A 137 27.99 -7.74 9.53
CA ALA A 137 27.01 -7.64 10.61
C ALA A 137 25.89 -8.69 10.46
N LEU A 138 25.40 -8.95 9.23
CA LEU A 138 24.45 -10.04 8.97
C LEU A 138 25.00 -11.41 9.40
N LYS A 139 26.27 -11.71 9.09
CA LYS A 139 26.93 -12.96 9.51
C LYS A 139 27.05 -13.08 11.03
N GLU A 140 27.17 -11.97 11.75
CA GLU A 140 27.19 -11.97 13.21
C GLU A 140 25.81 -12.29 13.82
N ILE A 141 24.74 -11.84 13.17
CA ILE A 141 23.35 -12.10 13.61
C ILE A 141 22.86 -13.50 13.21
N ASP A 142 23.37 -14.06 12.12
CA ASP A 142 22.89 -15.33 11.55
C ASP A 142 22.77 -16.51 12.54
N PRO A 143 23.75 -16.79 13.44
CA PRO A 143 23.62 -17.88 14.40
C PRO A 143 22.49 -17.67 15.42
N ILE A 144 22.14 -16.42 15.72
CA ILE A 144 21.07 -16.07 16.65
C ILE A 144 19.72 -16.27 15.98
N TYR A 145 19.58 -15.82 14.74
CA TYR A 145 18.40 -16.10 13.93
C TYR A 145 18.18 -17.61 13.76
N GLU A 146 19.25 -18.37 13.51
CA GLU A 146 19.21 -19.83 13.43
C GLU A 146 18.61 -20.46 14.71
N GLU A 147 19.15 -20.08 15.88
CA GLU A 147 18.73 -20.62 17.18
C GLU A 147 17.32 -20.18 17.57
N LEU A 148 17.02 -18.89 17.42
CA LEU A 148 15.77 -18.32 17.90
C LEU A 148 14.60 -18.63 16.97
N TYR A 149 14.82 -18.59 15.65
CA TYR A 149 13.79 -18.65 14.62
C TYR A 149 13.85 -19.92 13.77
N TRP A 150 14.91 -20.07 12.98
CA TRP A 150 14.88 -20.96 11.82
C TRP A 150 14.69 -22.43 12.19
N ARG A 151 15.42 -22.92 13.20
CA ARG A 151 15.31 -24.31 13.68
C ARG A 151 13.91 -24.66 14.19
N LYS A 152 13.18 -23.69 14.74
CA LYS A 152 11.85 -23.90 15.33
C LYS A 152 10.72 -23.81 14.30
N SER A 153 10.98 -23.23 13.14
CA SER A 153 9.93 -22.77 12.22
C SER A 153 10.01 -23.37 10.81
N SER A 154 11.22 -23.74 10.35
CA SER A 154 11.48 -24.18 8.98
C SER A 154 10.57 -25.33 8.51
N GLN A 155 10.40 -26.37 9.32
CA GLN A 155 9.54 -27.50 8.96
C GLN A 155 8.07 -27.07 8.75
N THR A 156 7.53 -26.24 9.64
CA THR A 156 6.18 -25.68 9.52
C THR A 156 6.06 -24.81 8.27
N LEU A 157 7.08 -24.02 7.97
CA LEU A 157 7.11 -23.12 6.81
C LEU A 157 7.10 -23.90 5.49
N TYR A 158 7.90 -24.96 5.35
CA TYR A 158 7.85 -25.86 4.18
C TYR A 158 6.52 -26.63 4.08
N GLY A 159 5.93 -27.00 5.23
CA GLY A 159 4.57 -27.55 5.26
C GLY A 159 3.53 -26.56 4.74
N MET A 160 3.64 -25.29 5.10
CA MET A 160 2.78 -24.22 4.60
C MET A 160 2.95 -24.01 3.10
N GLN A 161 4.20 -23.96 2.61
CA GLN A 161 4.48 -23.87 1.19
C GLN A 161 3.75 -24.96 0.40
N SER A 162 3.92 -26.22 0.82
CA SER A 162 3.29 -27.38 0.17
C SER A 162 1.76 -27.30 0.21
N HIS A 163 1.21 -26.79 1.31
CA HIS A 163 -0.21 -26.61 1.49
C HIS A 163 -0.79 -25.52 0.56
N LEU A 164 -0.16 -24.36 0.48
CA LEU A 164 -0.55 -23.26 -0.41
C LEU A 164 -0.46 -23.67 -1.89
N GLU A 165 0.61 -24.39 -2.27
CA GLU A 165 0.75 -24.96 -3.60
C GLU A 165 -0.37 -25.95 -3.94
N SER A 166 -0.80 -26.76 -2.96
CA SER A 166 -1.92 -27.68 -3.11
C SER A 166 -3.25 -26.95 -3.32
N ILE A 167 -3.52 -25.91 -2.53
CA ILE A 167 -4.69 -25.05 -2.71
C ILE A 167 -4.67 -24.40 -4.09
N ALA A 168 -3.55 -23.77 -4.46
CA ALA A 168 -3.38 -23.09 -5.75
C ALA A 168 -3.69 -24.01 -6.94
N ARG A 169 -3.27 -25.29 -6.90
CA ARG A 169 -3.65 -26.28 -7.92
C ARG A 169 -5.14 -26.59 -7.89
N ARG A 170 -5.71 -26.83 -6.71
CA ARG A 170 -7.13 -27.19 -6.54
C ARG A 170 -8.09 -26.09 -7.03
N VAL A 171 -7.78 -24.83 -6.73
CA VAL A 171 -8.61 -23.68 -7.13
C VAL A 171 -8.26 -23.14 -8.51
N LYS A 172 -7.26 -23.72 -9.18
CA LYS A 172 -6.74 -23.28 -10.48
C LYS A 172 -6.33 -21.80 -10.46
N LEU A 173 -5.34 -21.49 -9.63
CA LEU A 173 -4.86 -20.12 -9.43
C LEU A 173 -4.53 -19.37 -10.74
N SER A 174 -4.04 -20.04 -11.78
CA SER A 174 -3.81 -19.39 -13.08
C SER A 174 -5.11 -18.88 -13.74
N ASP A 175 -6.20 -19.64 -13.64
CA ASP A 175 -7.51 -19.20 -14.14
C ASP A 175 -8.03 -18.01 -13.32
N MET A 176 -7.83 -18.04 -12.00
CA MET A 176 -8.17 -16.93 -11.12
C MET A 176 -7.37 -15.67 -11.48
N PHE A 177 -6.06 -15.82 -11.70
CA PHE A 177 -5.17 -14.74 -12.13
C PHE A 177 -5.67 -14.10 -13.41
N LYS A 178 -5.96 -14.90 -14.45
CA LYS A 178 -6.46 -14.40 -15.75
C LYS A 178 -7.80 -13.67 -15.62
N LYS A 179 -8.70 -14.16 -14.77
CA LYS A 179 -9.96 -13.47 -14.47
C LYS A 179 -9.70 -12.12 -13.80
N THR A 180 -8.80 -12.07 -12.81
CA THR A 180 -8.42 -10.83 -12.12
C THR A 180 -7.72 -9.84 -13.05
N GLU A 181 -6.80 -10.31 -13.90
CA GLU A 181 -6.12 -9.50 -14.91
C GLU A 181 -7.13 -8.84 -15.86
N LYS A 182 -8.07 -9.64 -16.38
CA LYS A 182 -9.16 -9.12 -17.23
C LYS A 182 -10.06 -8.15 -16.48
N PHE A 183 -10.44 -8.47 -15.25
CA PHE A 183 -11.29 -7.63 -14.41
C PHE A 183 -10.65 -6.25 -14.20
N TYR A 184 -9.35 -6.21 -13.89
CA TYR A 184 -8.60 -4.96 -13.73
C TYR A 184 -8.20 -4.27 -15.04
N GLU A 185 -8.38 -4.91 -16.21
CA GLU A 185 -7.81 -4.43 -17.48
C GLU A 185 -6.30 -4.20 -17.35
N ALA A 186 -5.63 -5.13 -16.65
CA ALA A 186 -4.20 -5.11 -16.43
C ALA A 186 -3.46 -5.77 -17.59
N SER A 187 -2.19 -5.39 -17.78
CA SER A 187 -1.32 -5.96 -18.80
C SER A 187 -0.16 -6.68 -18.12
N TRP A 188 -0.36 -7.96 -17.77
CA TRP A 188 0.71 -8.76 -17.18
C TRP A 188 1.57 -9.43 -18.27
N PRO A 189 2.90 -9.32 -18.24
CA PRO A 189 3.73 -10.03 -19.19
C PRO A 189 3.64 -11.54 -18.93
N ALA A 190 3.24 -12.31 -19.95
CA ALA A 190 2.99 -13.75 -19.83
C ALA A 190 4.19 -14.56 -19.29
N GLU A 191 5.42 -14.12 -19.60
CA GLU A 191 6.66 -14.76 -19.17
C GLU A 191 7.10 -14.36 -17.75
N THR A 192 6.43 -13.39 -17.12
CA THR A 192 6.79 -12.91 -15.78
C THR A 192 6.09 -13.78 -14.73
N PRO A 193 6.85 -14.62 -13.98
CA PRO A 193 6.26 -15.39 -12.91
C PRO A 193 5.87 -14.49 -11.74
N PHE A 194 4.89 -14.95 -11.00
CA PHE A 194 4.50 -14.37 -9.73
C PHE A 194 5.17 -15.14 -8.60
N ILE A 195 5.99 -14.48 -7.80
CA ILE A 195 6.79 -15.15 -6.76
C ILE A 195 6.24 -14.80 -5.38
N ILE A 196 6.02 -15.80 -4.52
CA ILE A 196 5.56 -15.60 -3.14
C ILE A 196 6.68 -16.07 -2.21
N GLY A 197 7.40 -15.13 -1.62
CA GLY A 197 8.43 -15.35 -0.61
C GLY A 197 7.82 -15.55 0.77
N LEU A 198 7.96 -16.76 1.31
CA LEU A 198 7.46 -17.12 2.63
C LEU A 198 8.57 -16.96 3.69
N TYR A 199 8.25 -16.30 4.80
CA TYR A 199 9.12 -16.22 5.97
C TYR A 199 8.35 -16.52 7.25
N PRO A 200 9.00 -17.03 8.31
CA PRO A 200 8.31 -17.40 9.54
C PRO A 200 8.12 -16.21 10.48
N ILE A 201 6.95 -16.13 11.12
CA ILE A 201 6.65 -15.25 12.25
C ILE A 201 6.34 -16.16 13.44
N LEU A 202 7.17 -16.16 14.48
CA LEU A 202 6.89 -16.97 15.66
C LEU A 202 5.71 -16.37 16.42
N ARG A 203 4.74 -17.20 16.76
CA ARG A 203 3.68 -16.84 17.69
C ARG A 203 4.29 -16.58 19.06
N VAL A 204 3.85 -15.50 19.69
CA VAL A 204 4.23 -15.17 21.06
C VAL A 204 3.02 -15.45 21.96
N ASP A 205 3.21 -16.33 22.95
CA ASP A 205 2.17 -16.63 23.92
C ASP A 205 1.82 -15.39 24.76
N ASN A 206 0.53 -15.25 25.09
CA ASN A 206 -0.04 -14.11 25.80
C ASN A 206 0.26 -12.76 25.11
N TYR A 207 0.23 -12.76 23.78
CA TYR A 207 0.37 -11.56 22.96
C TYR A 207 -0.83 -11.39 22.04
N ASP A 208 -1.66 -10.39 22.32
CA ASP A 208 -2.94 -10.21 21.61
C ASP A 208 -2.78 -9.65 20.19
N ARG A 209 -1.57 -9.21 19.83
CA ARG A 209 -1.22 -8.65 18.50
C ARG A 209 -0.48 -9.64 17.60
N ASN A 210 -0.63 -10.95 17.84
CA ASN A 210 -0.14 -11.97 16.92
C ASN A 210 -0.82 -11.80 15.54
N ALA A 211 -0.08 -11.35 14.53
CA ALA A 211 -0.60 -11.13 13.18
C ALA A 211 0.42 -11.56 12.11
N THR A 212 -0.10 -12.06 10.99
CA THR A 212 0.66 -12.21 9.75
C THR A 212 0.90 -10.83 9.12
N THR A 213 1.93 -10.72 8.30
CA THR A 213 2.25 -9.49 7.55
C THR A 213 2.54 -9.85 6.12
N SER A 214 2.08 -9.04 5.17
CA SER A 214 2.36 -9.25 3.76
C SER A 214 2.64 -7.93 3.04
N GLN A 215 3.38 -8.00 1.95
CA GLN A 215 3.81 -6.83 1.20
C GLN A 215 4.07 -7.18 -0.27
N SER A 216 3.51 -6.36 -1.17
CA SER A 216 3.79 -6.37 -2.60
C SER A 216 5.04 -5.59 -2.98
N LEU A 217 5.94 -6.25 -3.71
CA LEU A 217 7.21 -5.73 -4.24
C LEU A 217 7.27 -5.88 -5.77
N GLY A 218 6.16 -5.62 -6.46
CA GLY A 218 6.04 -5.80 -7.91
C GLY A 218 5.51 -7.19 -8.23
N ASN A 219 6.25 -8.00 -8.99
CA ASN A 219 5.85 -9.39 -9.26
C ASN A 219 6.20 -10.39 -8.14
N ILE A 220 6.49 -9.86 -6.96
CA ILE A 220 6.97 -10.60 -5.81
C ILE A 220 6.17 -10.17 -4.59
N GLU A 221 5.60 -11.15 -3.90
CA GLU A 221 4.89 -10.97 -2.65
C GLU A 221 5.64 -11.59 -1.51
N GLU A 222 5.71 -10.88 -0.41
CA GLU A 222 6.23 -11.41 0.84
C GLU A 222 5.06 -11.79 1.74
N HIS A 223 5.09 -12.99 2.29
CA HIS A 223 4.05 -13.45 3.19
C HIS A 223 4.66 -14.07 4.46
N GLY A 224 4.42 -13.40 5.57
CA GLY A 224 4.83 -13.82 6.90
C GLY A 224 3.87 -14.86 7.46
N VAL A 225 4.35 -16.09 7.58
CA VAL A 225 3.58 -17.25 8.04
C VAL A 225 3.69 -17.36 9.55
N MET A 226 2.55 -17.30 10.25
CA MET A 226 2.51 -17.52 11.70
C MET A 226 2.83 -18.98 12.04
N VAL A 227 3.80 -19.22 12.93
CA VAL A 227 4.22 -20.56 13.36
C VAL A 227 4.20 -20.69 14.89
N GLY A 228 3.94 -21.90 15.42
CA GLY A 228 4.01 -22.16 16.87
C GLY A 228 2.68 -22.08 17.63
N GLY A 229 1.55 -22.44 17.02
CA GLY A 229 0.25 -22.57 17.70
C GLY A 229 -0.70 -23.52 16.97
N LYS A 230 -1.85 -23.87 17.58
CA LYS A 230 -2.92 -24.55 16.85
C LYS A 230 -3.40 -23.61 15.74
N ARG A 231 -3.22 -24.05 14.49
CA ARG A 231 -3.69 -23.33 13.30
C ARG A 231 -5.21 -23.20 13.42
N LYS A 232 -5.71 -21.99 13.66
CA LYS A 232 -7.11 -21.68 13.42
C LYS A 232 -7.21 -21.31 11.95
N ASP A 233 -7.57 -22.31 11.16
CA ASP A 233 -8.35 -22.23 9.92
C ASP A 233 -7.85 -21.36 8.74
N SER A 234 -8.07 -21.92 7.56
CA SER A 234 -7.66 -21.59 6.19
C SER A 234 -8.02 -20.18 5.68
N GLY A 235 -7.15 -19.20 5.93
CA GLY A 235 -7.22 -17.85 5.33
C GLY A 235 -5.96 -17.38 4.58
N ASP A 236 -4.81 -18.03 4.76
CA ASP A 236 -3.51 -17.56 4.23
C ASP A 236 -3.52 -17.45 2.70
N PHE A 237 -4.20 -18.37 2.00
CA PHE A 237 -4.31 -18.31 0.54
C PHE A 237 -5.11 -17.09 0.07
N GLY A 238 -6.20 -16.75 0.78
CA GLY A 238 -6.97 -15.53 0.51
C GLY A 238 -6.13 -14.27 0.69
N VAL A 239 -5.31 -14.21 1.75
CA VAL A 239 -4.36 -13.10 1.98
C VAL A 239 -3.30 -13.02 0.88
N VAL A 240 -2.68 -14.14 0.52
CA VAL A 240 -1.71 -14.20 -0.59
C VAL A 240 -2.35 -13.71 -1.90
N PHE A 241 -3.60 -14.09 -2.17
CA PHE A 241 -4.30 -13.64 -3.37
C PHE A 241 -4.73 -12.16 -3.30
N HIS A 242 -5.05 -11.64 -2.11
CA HIS A 242 -5.26 -10.19 -1.88
C HIS A 242 -4.03 -9.39 -2.32
N GLU A 243 -2.85 -9.78 -1.87
CA GLU A 243 -1.62 -9.07 -2.23
C GLU A 243 -1.32 -9.17 -3.73
N LEU A 244 -1.52 -10.34 -4.33
CA LEU A 244 -1.45 -10.52 -5.78
C LEU A 244 -2.37 -9.56 -6.54
N CYS A 245 -3.55 -9.28 -6.02
CA CYS A 245 -4.46 -8.33 -6.65
C CYS A 245 -3.88 -6.92 -6.69
N HIS A 246 -3.07 -6.50 -5.71
CA HIS A 246 -2.39 -5.21 -5.77
C HIS A 246 -1.36 -5.14 -6.90
N SER A 247 -0.60 -6.21 -7.13
CA SER A 247 0.38 -6.28 -8.21
C SER A 247 -0.29 -6.24 -9.57
N VAL A 248 -1.38 -6.99 -9.75
CA VAL A 248 -2.16 -6.98 -11.00
C VAL A 248 -2.80 -5.60 -11.20
N TYR A 249 -3.35 -4.98 -10.16
CA TYR A 249 -3.87 -3.62 -10.23
C TYR A 249 -2.78 -2.60 -10.61
N GLY A 250 -1.56 -2.75 -10.08
CA GLY A 250 -0.41 -1.90 -10.42
C GLY A 250 0.12 -2.07 -11.85
N ALA A 251 -0.19 -3.21 -12.49
CA ALA A 251 0.17 -3.54 -13.87
C ALA A 251 -0.78 -2.94 -14.93
N GLN A 252 -1.76 -2.13 -14.53
CA GLN A 252 -2.57 -1.35 -15.47
C GLN A 252 -1.72 -0.40 -16.32
N SER A 253 -2.14 -0.19 -17.56
CA SER A 253 -1.53 0.84 -18.42
C SER A 253 -1.88 2.25 -17.94
N PRO A 254 -1.09 3.29 -18.29
CA PRO A 254 -1.44 4.68 -17.99
C PRO A 254 -2.84 5.07 -18.49
N GLU A 255 -3.25 4.57 -19.66
CA GLU A 255 -4.57 4.83 -20.25
C GLU A 255 -5.68 4.22 -19.41
N THR A 256 -5.49 2.99 -18.93
CA THR A 256 -6.45 2.29 -18.05
C THR A 256 -6.58 3.00 -16.70
N MET A 257 -5.45 3.43 -16.12
CA MET A 257 -5.46 4.22 -14.89
C MET A 257 -6.20 5.56 -15.08
N ALA A 258 -5.95 6.26 -16.19
CA ALA A 258 -6.61 7.52 -16.52
C ALA A 258 -8.13 7.31 -16.76
N LYS A 259 -8.52 6.24 -17.43
CA LYS A 259 -9.94 5.85 -17.63
C LYS A 259 -10.66 5.69 -16.29
N TRP A 260 -10.04 5.02 -15.33
CA TRP A 260 -10.54 4.89 -13.97
C TRP A 260 -10.70 6.24 -13.25
N GLU A 261 -9.69 7.08 -13.32
CA GLU A 261 -9.74 8.42 -12.72
C GLU A 261 -10.83 9.28 -13.35
N ASN A 262 -11.07 9.13 -14.65
CA ASN A 262 -12.15 9.78 -15.37
C ASN A 262 -13.53 9.31 -14.90
N TYR A 263 -13.74 8.01 -14.65
CA TYR A 263 -15.02 7.51 -14.12
C TYR A 263 -15.39 8.13 -12.77
N PHE A 264 -14.43 8.23 -11.85
CA PHE A 264 -14.67 8.88 -10.56
C PHE A 264 -14.80 10.40 -10.68
N SER A 265 -13.96 11.07 -11.48
CA SER A 265 -13.98 12.53 -11.58
C SER A 265 -15.21 13.07 -12.34
N ALA A 266 -15.76 12.30 -13.28
CA ALA A 266 -16.99 12.64 -14.00
C ALA A 266 -18.27 12.52 -13.14
N SER A 267 -18.22 11.77 -12.04
CA SER A 267 -19.35 11.64 -11.12
C SER A 267 -19.67 12.97 -10.42
N LYS A 268 -20.95 13.28 -10.25
CA LYS A 268 -21.41 14.44 -9.47
C LYS A 268 -21.54 14.14 -7.97
N SER A 269 -21.33 12.90 -7.55
CA SER A 269 -21.49 12.50 -6.15
C SER A 269 -20.41 13.14 -5.27
N PRO A 270 -20.77 13.69 -4.10
CA PRO A 270 -19.77 14.18 -3.14
C PRO A 270 -18.88 13.05 -2.57
N TYR A 271 -19.28 11.79 -2.74
CA TYR A 271 -18.56 10.62 -2.22
C TYR A 271 -17.49 10.07 -3.17
N ARG A 272 -17.44 10.53 -4.42
CA ARG A 272 -16.57 9.96 -5.47
C ARG A 272 -15.07 9.96 -5.10
N LEU A 273 -14.60 11.05 -4.47
CA LEU A 273 -13.21 11.19 -4.07
C LEU A 273 -12.85 10.15 -3.01
N TYR A 274 -13.67 10.06 -1.96
CA TYR A 274 -13.46 9.14 -0.85
C TYR A 274 -13.60 7.68 -1.27
N THR A 275 -14.50 7.39 -2.20
CA THR A 275 -14.65 6.04 -2.78
C THR A 275 -13.35 5.63 -3.49
N SER A 276 -12.78 6.51 -4.32
CA SER A 276 -11.56 6.21 -5.08
C SER A 276 -10.30 6.00 -4.21
N ILE A 277 -10.28 6.56 -3.00
CA ILE A 277 -9.19 6.37 -2.03
C ILE A 277 -9.11 4.91 -1.57
N TRP A 278 -10.26 4.27 -1.32
CA TRP A 278 -10.35 2.92 -0.77
C TRP A 278 -10.37 1.82 -1.85
N LEU A 279 -10.35 2.20 -3.13
CA LEU A 279 -10.57 1.31 -4.28
C LEU A 279 -9.65 0.09 -4.28
N ASN A 280 -8.33 0.30 -4.26
CA ASN A 280 -7.35 -0.78 -4.41
C ASN A 280 -7.47 -1.81 -3.27
N GLU A 281 -7.46 -1.35 -2.02
CA GLU A 281 -7.62 -2.22 -0.84
C GLU A 281 -8.96 -2.95 -0.82
N THR A 282 -10.04 -2.26 -1.18
CA THR A 282 -11.38 -2.87 -1.19
C THR A 282 -11.47 -3.96 -2.25
N LEU A 283 -11.02 -3.71 -3.48
CA LEU A 283 -11.07 -4.71 -4.54
C LEU A 283 -10.13 -5.90 -4.26
N ALA A 284 -8.94 -5.65 -3.73
CA ALA A 284 -8.05 -6.72 -3.26
C ALA A 284 -8.72 -7.57 -2.16
N THR A 285 -9.41 -6.93 -1.21
CA THR A 285 -10.15 -7.63 -0.13
C THR A 285 -11.30 -8.46 -0.70
N VAL A 286 -12.06 -7.93 -1.66
CA VAL A 286 -13.15 -8.67 -2.34
C VAL A 286 -12.60 -9.91 -3.02
N LEU A 287 -11.49 -9.79 -3.75
CA LEU A 287 -10.92 -10.87 -4.54
C LEU A 287 -10.17 -11.91 -3.69
N GLY A 288 -9.40 -11.46 -2.69
CA GLY A 288 -8.65 -12.33 -1.79
C GLY A 288 -9.53 -12.90 -0.68
N ASN A 289 -9.93 -12.05 0.26
CA ASN A 289 -10.60 -12.46 1.49
C ASN A 289 -12.07 -12.88 1.25
N GLY A 290 -12.69 -12.42 0.16
CA GLY A 290 -14.00 -12.88 -0.28
C GLY A 290 -13.93 -14.06 -1.26
N TRP A 291 -13.48 -13.80 -2.50
CA TRP A 291 -13.61 -14.74 -3.61
C TRP A 291 -12.63 -15.92 -3.53
N ALA A 292 -11.34 -15.67 -3.32
CA ALA A 292 -10.35 -16.72 -3.18
C ALA A 292 -10.60 -17.58 -1.94
N TYR A 293 -10.97 -16.96 -0.81
CA TYR A 293 -11.42 -17.67 0.38
C TYR A 293 -12.61 -18.59 0.09
N PHE A 294 -13.65 -18.10 -0.59
CA PHE A 294 -14.80 -18.93 -0.97
C PHE A 294 -14.40 -20.12 -1.86
N LEU A 295 -13.49 -19.90 -2.81
CA LEU A 295 -13.01 -20.98 -3.68
C LEU A 295 -12.23 -22.04 -2.90
N GLU A 296 -11.47 -21.64 -1.88
CA GLU A 296 -10.75 -22.54 -0.98
C GLU A 296 -11.70 -23.32 -0.07
N ASN A 297 -12.60 -22.62 0.62
CA ASN A 297 -13.38 -23.14 1.76
C ASN A 297 -14.81 -23.58 1.40
N LYS A 298 -15.32 -23.19 0.23
CA LYS A 298 -16.72 -23.40 -0.24
C LYS A 298 -17.79 -22.74 0.62
N VAL A 299 -17.38 -21.92 1.57
CA VAL A 299 -18.23 -21.06 2.39
C VAL A 299 -17.57 -19.69 2.46
N LEU A 300 -18.39 -18.64 2.59
CA LEU A 300 -17.88 -17.31 2.89
C LEU A 300 -17.53 -17.21 4.38
N GLU A 301 -16.49 -16.44 4.67
CA GLU A 301 -16.19 -16.03 6.04
C GLU A 301 -17.38 -15.23 6.56
N LYS A 302 -17.87 -15.60 7.76
CA LYS A 302 -19.07 -15.01 8.37
C LYS A 302 -18.76 -13.76 9.18
N ASP A 303 -17.53 -13.68 9.66
CA ASP A 303 -17.05 -12.55 10.45
C ASP A 303 -16.42 -11.50 9.52
N ASN A 304 -15.41 -10.77 10.00
CA ASN A 304 -14.76 -9.73 9.23
C ASN A 304 -13.78 -10.33 8.21
N TRP A 305 -13.81 -9.82 7.00
CA TRP A 305 -12.83 -10.09 5.95
C TRP A 305 -11.58 -9.25 6.15
N TYR A 306 -11.70 -8.07 6.77
CA TYR A 306 -10.57 -7.16 6.99
C TYR A 306 -10.66 -6.44 8.34
N ASN A 307 -9.51 -6.09 8.93
CA ASN A 307 -9.48 -5.44 10.25
C ASN A 307 -9.94 -3.97 10.22
N HIS A 308 -9.82 -3.29 9.07
CA HIS A 308 -10.26 -1.90 8.91
C HIS A 308 -11.77 -1.84 8.56
N PRO A 309 -12.63 -1.25 9.40
CA PRO A 309 -14.08 -1.33 9.24
C PRO A 309 -14.64 -0.78 7.92
N ILE A 310 -13.99 0.23 7.33
CA ILE A 310 -14.41 0.78 6.03
C ILE A 310 -14.14 -0.22 4.91
N ILE A 311 -12.93 -0.81 4.88
CA ILE A 311 -12.52 -1.74 3.82
C ILE A 311 -13.37 -3.00 3.92
N ASP A 312 -13.54 -3.53 5.14
CA ASP A 312 -14.32 -4.73 5.40
C ASP A 312 -15.77 -4.62 4.90
N LYS A 313 -16.52 -3.64 5.41
CA LYS A 313 -17.93 -3.45 5.03
C LYS A 313 -18.08 -3.10 3.56
N PHE A 314 -17.16 -2.32 3.00
CA PHE A 314 -17.23 -1.95 1.60
C PHE A 314 -16.96 -3.15 0.69
N ALA A 315 -15.97 -3.99 1.04
CA ALA A 315 -15.66 -5.20 0.28
C ALA A 315 -16.84 -6.18 0.30
N GLN A 316 -17.42 -6.44 1.47
CA GLN A 316 -18.60 -7.31 1.57
C GLN A 316 -19.78 -6.80 0.72
N ALA A 317 -20.00 -5.48 0.68
CA ALA A 317 -21.07 -4.88 -0.11
C ALA A 317 -20.82 -4.94 -1.63
N LEU A 318 -19.56 -4.90 -2.06
CA LEU A 318 -19.19 -5.01 -3.49
C LEU A 318 -19.13 -6.45 -4.00
N TYR A 319 -18.95 -7.42 -3.10
CA TYR A 319 -18.74 -8.82 -3.47
C TYR A 319 -19.73 -9.37 -4.51
N PRO A 320 -21.07 -9.17 -4.38
CA PRO A 320 -22.00 -9.70 -5.37
C PRO A 320 -21.78 -9.16 -6.79
N LYS A 321 -21.56 -7.83 -6.91
CA LYS A 321 -21.34 -7.18 -8.21
C LYS A 321 -19.98 -7.54 -8.81
N THR A 322 -18.95 -7.70 -7.96
CA THR A 322 -17.65 -8.20 -8.41
C THR A 322 -17.77 -9.62 -8.97
N LEU A 323 -18.50 -10.50 -8.30
CA LEU A 323 -18.70 -11.87 -8.79
C LEU A 323 -19.46 -11.91 -10.12
N GLU A 324 -20.50 -11.08 -10.29
CA GLU A 324 -21.19 -10.89 -11.56
C GLU A 324 -20.20 -10.51 -12.69
N TYR A 325 -19.27 -9.59 -12.42
CA TYR A 325 -18.28 -9.16 -13.41
C TYR A 325 -17.26 -10.25 -13.72
N LEU A 326 -16.76 -10.96 -12.70
CA LEU A 326 -15.82 -12.06 -12.87
C LEU A 326 -16.42 -13.23 -13.68
N ASP A 327 -17.69 -13.55 -13.43
CA ASP A 327 -18.40 -14.64 -14.11
C ASP A 327 -18.77 -14.27 -15.55
N ALA A 328 -19.16 -13.01 -15.79
CA ALA A 328 -19.37 -12.48 -17.13
C ALA A 328 -18.06 -12.20 -17.89
N GLY A 329 -16.90 -12.31 -17.23
CA GLY A 329 -15.61 -11.93 -17.78
C GLY A 329 -15.56 -10.46 -18.21
N LYS A 330 -16.23 -9.58 -17.46
CA LYS A 330 -16.24 -8.13 -17.71
C LYS A 330 -15.05 -7.47 -17.01
N SER A 331 -14.46 -6.51 -17.70
CA SER A 331 -13.53 -5.56 -17.10
C SER A 331 -14.30 -4.48 -16.35
N LEU A 332 -13.63 -3.84 -15.42
CA LEU A 332 -14.18 -2.71 -14.69
C LEU A 332 -14.52 -1.56 -15.64
N ASP A 333 -15.68 -0.95 -15.42
CA ASP A 333 -16.26 0.07 -16.28
C ASP A 333 -16.95 1.18 -15.45
N GLN A 334 -17.58 2.13 -16.15
CA GLN A 334 -18.27 3.25 -15.51
C GLN A 334 -19.44 2.79 -14.64
N GLU A 335 -20.20 1.77 -15.07
CA GLU A 335 -21.31 1.22 -14.29
C GLU A 335 -20.81 0.68 -12.95
N PHE A 336 -19.69 -0.05 -12.96
CA PHE A 336 -19.07 -0.55 -11.74
C PHE A 336 -18.62 0.60 -10.83
N ALA A 337 -17.97 1.62 -11.39
CA ALA A 337 -17.53 2.78 -10.62
C ALA A 337 -18.72 3.53 -9.97
N GLU A 338 -19.82 3.72 -10.70
CA GLU A 338 -21.04 4.33 -10.16
C GLU A 338 -21.70 3.48 -9.07
N HIS A 339 -21.70 2.15 -9.24
CA HIS A 339 -22.14 1.21 -8.21
C HIS A 339 -21.30 1.35 -6.93
N MET A 340 -19.97 1.42 -7.07
CA MET A 340 -19.05 1.62 -5.95
C MET A 340 -19.34 2.92 -5.19
N ILE A 341 -19.48 4.03 -5.92
CA ILE A 341 -19.76 5.35 -5.32
C ILE A 341 -21.09 5.31 -4.56
N THR A 342 -22.10 4.66 -5.13
CA THR A 342 -23.42 4.53 -4.52
C THR A 342 -23.35 3.71 -3.24
N LYS A 343 -22.70 2.53 -3.27
CA LYS A 343 -22.54 1.69 -2.08
C LYS A 343 -21.71 2.35 -0.99
N PHE A 344 -20.68 3.09 -1.36
CA PHE A 344 -19.89 3.84 -0.39
C PHE A 344 -20.72 4.92 0.31
N ALA A 345 -21.54 5.67 -0.45
CA ALA A 345 -22.43 6.69 0.09
C ALA A 345 -23.50 6.12 1.04
N GLU A 346 -24.07 4.95 0.70
CA GLU A 346 -25.04 4.24 1.54
C GLU A 346 -24.43 3.78 2.86
N LEU A 347 -23.21 3.23 2.82
CA LEU A 347 -22.53 2.66 3.99
C LEU A 347 -21.91 3.73 4.90
N PHE A 348 -21.41 4.82 4.32
CA PHE A 348 -20.62 5.83 5.03
C PHE A 348 -21.09 7.26 4.70
N PRO A 349 -22.35 7.63 4.98
CA PRO A 349 -22.88 8.95 4.63
C PRO A 349 -22.08 10.11 5.27
N ASP A 350 -21.48 9.88 6.44
CA ASP A 350 -20.67 10.91 7.11
C ASP A 350 -19.22 10.98 6.64
N SER A 351 -18.78 10.11 5.71
CA SER A 351 -17.37 10.00 5.32
C SER A 351 -16.79 11.30 4.79
N ILE A 352 -17.64 12.11 4.16
CA ILE A 352 -17.28 13.40 3.55
C ILE A 352 -17.02 14.50 4.58
N TYR A 353 -17.34 14.23 5.85
CA TYR A 353 -17.14 15.12 6.98
C TYR A 353 -16.08 14.59 7.97
N ASP A 354 -15.58 13.37 7.77
CA ASP A 354 -14.60 12.74 8.65
C ASP A 354 -13.17 13.13 8.25
N TYR A 355 -12.43 13.77 9.17
CA TYR A 355 -11.05 14.16 8.92
C TYR A 355 -10.15 12.96 8.58
N SER A 356 -10.43 11.76 9.08
CA SER A 356 -9.66 10.55 8.76
C SER A 356 -9.71 10.21 7.27
N ASN A 357 -10.85 10.46 6.62
CA ASN A 357 -11.01 10.27 5.17
C ASN A 357 -10.48 11.48 4.38
N ILE A 358 -10.75 12.69 4.87
CA ILE A 358 -10.36 13.94 4.21
C ILE A 358 -8.85 14.10 4.14
N LEU A 359 -8.14 13.73 5.21
CA LEU A 359 -6.70 13.91 5.32
C LEU A 359 -5.90 12.80 4.60
N ASN A 360 -6.56 11.75 4.09
CA ASN A 360 -5.86 10.62 3.46
C ASN A 360 -5.00 11.06 2.26
N ARG A 361 -5.49 11.99 1.43
CA ARG A 361 -4.73 12.64 0.36
C ARG A 361 -4.84 14.14 0.49
N ILE A 362 -3.75 14.80 0.85
CA ILE A 362 -3.77 16.22 1.21
C ILE A 362 -2.62 17.03 0.60
N VAL A 363 -2.93 18.24 0.15
CA VAL A 363 -1.94 19.27 -0.15
C VAL A 363 -1.95 20.29 0.98
N ILE A 364 -0.83 20.41 1.70
CA ILE A 364 -0.63 21.39 2.76
C ILE A 364 0.11 22.59 2.16
N ALA A 365 -0.57 23.74 2.17
CA ALA A 365 0.00 25.02 1.81
C ALA A 365 0.19 25.82 3.11
N SER A 366 1.43 26.23 3.39
CA SER A 366 1.76 26.98 4.60
C SER A 366 2.52 28.27 4.27
N ASP A 367 2.38 29.27 5.13
CA ASP A 367 3.17 30.51 5.07
C ASP A 367 4.64 30.31 5.49
N GLY A 368 4.97 29.20 6.16
CA GLY A 368 6.32 28.87 6.60
C GLY A 368 6.76 29.52 7.90
N GLU A 369 5.90 30.30 8.57
CA GLU A 369 6.29 31.09 9.75
C GLU A 369 6.08 30.34 11.08
N VAL A 370 4.99 29.58 11.20
CA VAL A 370 4.55 29.02 12.50
C VAL A 370 4.78 27.50 12.60
N ALA A 371 5.09 26.84 11.49
CA ALA A 371 5.16 25.38 11.44
C ALA A 371 6.46 24.89 10.79
N ASN A 372 7.25 24.10 11.54
CA ASN A 372 8.16 23.16 10.91
C ASN A 372 7.31 22.11 10.18
N GLN A 373 7.33 22.18 8.85
CA GLN A 373 6.52 21.32 8.00
C GLN A 373 6.77 19.83 8.26
N ARG A 374 8.03 19.43 8.50
CA ARG A 374 8.39 18.03 8.76
C ARG A 374 7.75 17.51 10.04
N ASP A 375 7.78 18.30 11.11
CA ASP A 375 7.17 17.92 12.38
C ASP A 375 5.65 17.82 12.29
N PHE A 376 5.01 18.72 11.55
CA PHE A 376 3.57 18.66 11.35
C PHE A 376 3.14 17.46 10.49
N ILE A 377 3.87 17.17 9.41
CA ILE A 377 3.66 15.94 8.61
C ILE A 377 3.77 14.70 9.50
N ARG A 378 4.81 14.63 10.35
CA ARG A 378 5.00 13.51 11.28
C ARG A 378 3.84 13.41 12.28
N LEU A 379 3.36 14.53 12.80
CA LEU A 379 2.23 14.58 13.71
C LEU A 379 0.94 14.08 13.03
N LEU A 380 0.68 14.51 11.79
CA LEU A 380 -0.46 14.07 11.01
C LEU A 380 -0.40 12.56 10.71
N ARG A 381 0.73 12.06 10.19
CA ARG A 381 0.92 10.62 9.89
C ARG A 381 0.82 9.73 11.12
N LYS A 382 1.14 10.24 12.31
CA LYS A 382 0.96 9.52 13.58
C LYS A 382 -0.51 9.34 13.97
N ASN A 383 -1.39 10.22 13.51
CA ASN A 383 -2.78 10.29 13.96
C ASN A 383 -3.81 9.94 12.87
N PHE A 384 -3.43 10.00 11.60
CA PHE A 384 -4.29 9.74 10.46
C PHE A 384 -3.57 8.89 9.42
N SER A 385 -4.33 8.03 8.73
CA SER A 385 -3.85 7.23 7.61
C SER A 385 -3.74 8.10 6.36
N ILE A 386 -2.53 8.60 6.08
CA ILE A 386 -2.26 9.51 4.95
C ILE A 386 -1.51 8.77 3.85
N ALA A 387 -2.21 8.45 2.77
CA ALA A 387 -1.65 7.82 1.57
C ALA A 387 -0.86 8.80 0.69
N GLY A 388 -1.21 10.09 0.69
CA GLY A 388 -0.56 11.10 -0.14
C GLY A 388 -0.47 12.45 0.53
N ILE A 389 0.73 13.04 0.57
CA ILE A 389 0.94 14.37 1.10
C ILE A 389 1.80 15.20 0.15
N GLY A 390 1.27 16.32 -0.31
CA GLY A 390 2.05 17.38 -0.94
C GLY A 390 2.22 18.51 0.05
N VAL A 391 3.44 19.05 0.21
CA VAL A 391 3.65 20.23 1.06
C VAL A 391 4.36 21.31 0.25
N SER A 392 3.91 22.54 0.42
CA SER A 392 4.54 23.67 -0.25
C SER A 392 4.45 24.95 0.60
N SER A 393 5.51 25.76 0.52
CA SER A 393 5.63 27.06 1.17
C SER A 393 6.61 27.94 0.37
N PRO A 394 6.46 29.28 0.39
CA PRO A 394 5.36 30.02 1.01
C PRO A 394 4.05 29.91 0.20
N LEU A 395 2.92 30.30 0.81
CA LEU A 395 1.58 30.28 0.19
C LEU A 395 1.52 30.93 -1.20
N THR A 396 2.32 31.98 -1.41
CA THR A 396 2.32 32.81 -2.63
C THR A 396 3.21 32.24 -3.74
N ASN A 397 3.97 31.17 -3.48
CA ASN A 397 4.87 30.58 -4.47
C ASN A 397 4.07 29.93 -5.62
N LYS A 398 4.51 30.12 -6.86
CA LYS A 398 3.92 29.48 -8.05
C LYS A 398 3.90 27.95 -7.91
N ALA A 399 4.92 27.36 -7.28
CA ALA A 399 4.97 25.92 -7.02
C ALA A 399 3.84 25.44 -6.09
N THR A 400 3.47 26.24 -5.08
CA THR A 400 2.35 25.96 -4.16
C THR A 400 1.03 25.93 -4.93
N ILE A 401 0.77 26.97 -5.73
CA ILE A 401 -0.45 27.08 -6.54
C ILE A 401 -0.52 25.96 -7.58
N ALA A 402 0.59 25.64 -8.24
CA ALA A 402 0.68 24.53 -9.17
C ALA A 402 0.34 23.19 -8.50
N SER A 403 0.91 22.92 -7.32
CA SER A 403 0.65 21.68 -6.56
C SER A 403 -0.84 21.51 -6.20
N ILE A 404 -1.55 22.60 -5.88
CA ILE A 404 -2.99 22.58 -5.61
C ILE A 404 -3.78 22.26 -6.88
N LYS A 405 -3.42 22.88 -8.02
CA LYS A 405 -4.13 22.76 -9.30
C LYS A 405 -3.88 21.42 -10.00
N THR A 406 -2.68 20.87 -9.91
CA THR A 406 -2.33 19.58 -10.54
C THR A 406 -2.82 18.37 -9.75
N LYS A 407 -3.37 18.57 -8.55
CA LYS A 407 -3.90 17.51 -7.69
C LYS A 407 -5.38 17.76 -7.35
N PRO A 408 -6.30 17.72 -8.32
CA PRO A 408 -7.72 17.97 -8.07
C PRO A 408 -8.36 16.94 -7.11
N ASN A 409 -7.80 15.73 -7.03
CA ASN A 409 -8.24 14.64 -6.16
C ASN A 409 -7.57 14.65 -4.77
N PHE A 410 -7.05 15.77 -4.30
CA PHE A 410 -6.46 15.91 -2.96
C PHE A 410 -7.22 16.97 -2.18
N SER A 411 -7.51 16.74 -0.91
CA SER A 411 -7.98 17.82 -0.03
C SER A 411 -6.90 18.91 0.08
N VAL A 412 -7.30 20.15 0.35
CA VAL A 412 -6.34 21.25 0.55
C VAL A 412 -6.40 21.71 1.99
N MET A 413 -5.23 21.87 2.61
CA MET A 413 -5.09 22.46 3.93
C MET A 413 -4.22 23.70 3.85
N PHE A 414 -4.79 24.84 4.24
CA PHE A 414 -4.06 26.10 4.42
C PHE A 414 -3.72 26.30 5.89
N ILE A 415 -2.45 26.55 6.18
CA ILE A 415 -1.96 26.86 7.53
C ILE A 415 -1.31 28.24 7.49
N PHE A 416 -1.81 29.15 8.32
CA PHE A 416 -1.30 30.52 8.33
C PHE A 416 -1.30 31.16 9.72
N SER A 417 -0.41 32.14 9.89
CA SER A 417 -0.21 32.99 11.05
C SER A 417 -0.97 34.32 10.93
N GLY A 418 -1.11 35.04 12.04
CA GLY A 418 -1.66 36.41 12.03
C GLY A 418 -0.91 37.38 11.11
N ASN A 419 0.42 37.21 10.94
CA ASN A 419 1.26 38.06 10.10
C ASN A 419 1.12 37.77 8.60
N SER A 420 0.53 36.63 8.24
CA SER A 420 0.47 36.14 6.86
C SER A 420 -0.88 36.35 6.17
N ARG A 421 -1.77 37.19 6.73
CA ARG A 421 -3.10 37.47 6.16
C ARG A 421 -3.04 38.01 4.73
N GLU A 422 -2.07 38.85 4.41
CA GLU A 422 -1.90 39.40 3.05
C GLU A 422 -1.34 38.36 2.07
N ASN A 423 -0.46 37.47 2.55
CA ASN A 423 0.03 36.34 1.75
C ASN A 423 -1.09 35.34 1.43
N LEU A 424 -1.94 35.04 2.42
CA LEU A 424 -3.13 34.22 2.21
C LEU A 424 -4.07 34.87 1.19
N LYS A 425 -4.34 36.18 1.31
CA LYS A 425 -5.16 36.91 0.33
C LYS A 425 -4.61 36.82 -1.09
N LYS A 426 -3.30 36.98 -1.28
CA LYS A 426 -2.62 36.83 -2.58
C LYS A 426 -2.68 35.40 -3.12
N ALA A 427 -2.57 34.40 -2.27
CA ALA A 427 -2.68 32.99 -2.68
C ALA A 427 -4.12 32.65 -3.11
N LEU A 428 -5.12 33.06 -2.33
CA LEU A 428 -6.53 32.84 -2.64
C LEU A 428 -6.98 33.54 -3.92
N ALA A 429 -6.43 34.73 -4.22
CA ALA A 429 -6.70 35.42 -5.49
C ALA A 429 -6.25 34.62 -6.73
N GLN A 430 -5.30 33.70 -6.58
CA GLN A 430 -4.83 32.82 -7.66
C GLN A 430 -5.63 31.51 -7.75
N LEU A 431 -6.56 31.30 -6.82
CA LEU A 431 -7.41 30.12 -6.68
C LEU A 431 -8.90 30.53 -6.61
N PRO A 432 -9.43 31.24 -7.62
CA PRO A 432 -10.83 31.70 -7.62
C PRO A 432 -11.86 30.58 -7.50
N GLU A 433 -11.48 29.35 -7.88
CA GLU A 433 -12.27 28.12 -7.73
C GLU A 433 -12.63 27.80 -6.26
N LEU A 434 -11.88 28.33 -5.29
CA LEU A 434 -12.18 28.19 -3.85
C LEU A 434 -13.35 29.11 -3.40
N GLY A 435 -13.92 29.91 -4.30
CA GLY A 435 -15.21 30.56 -4.11
C GLY A 435 -15.24 31.74 -3.13
N THR A 436 -16.47 32.18 -2.83
CA THR A 436 -16.80 33.38 -2.04
C THR A 436 -16.54 33.24 -0.54
N GLN A 437 -16.27 32.02 -0.06
CA GLN A 437 -15.90 31.74 1.33
C GLN A 437 -14.52 32.32 1.70
N SER A 438 -13.77 32.79 0.70
CA SER A 438 -12.53 33.58 0.85
C SER A 438 -12.62 34.76 1.83
N LYS A 439 -13.80 35.35 1.99
CA LYS A 439 -14.04 36.42 2.96
C LYS A 439 -14.06 35.93 4.41
N MET A 440 -14.56 34.71 4.68
CA MET A 440 -14.51 34.12 6.02
C MET A 440 -13.07 33.85 6.44
N PHE A 441 -12.19 33.49 5.49
CA PHE A 441 -10.77 33.19 5.76
C PHE A 441 -10.02 34.37 6.35
N LEU A 442 -10.28 35.57 5.84
CA LEU A 442 -9.67 36.78 6.38
C LEU A 442 -10.15 37.04 7.82
N ASN A 443 -11.39 36.70 8.16
CA ASN A 443 -11.97 37.05 9.46
C ASN A 443 -11.81 35.98 10.55
N MET A 444 -11.12 34.86 10.26
CA MET A 444 -10.81 33.84 11.26
C MET A 444 -10.00 34.42 12.42
N LYS A 445 -10.44 34.18 13.66
CA LYS A 445 -9.70 34.48 14.88
C LYS A 445 -8.55 33.48 15.10
N PRO A 446 -7.54 33.82 15.92
CA PRO A 446 -6.55 32.86 16.37
C PRO A 446 -7.18 31.55 16.86
N ARG A 447 -6.51 30.42 16.60
CA ARG A 447 -6.92 29.09 17.05
C ARG A 447 -8.30 28.68 16.54
N GLN A 448 -8.55 28.93 15.27
CA GLN A 448 -9.77 28.51 14.59
C GLN A 448 -9.45 27.66 13.37
N ILE A 449 -10.33 26.69 13.13
CA ILE A 449 -10.35 25.85 11.95
C ILE A 449 -11.64 26.10 11.19
N PHE A 450 -11.53 26.27 9.88
CA PHE A 450 -12.65 26.35 8.97
C PHE A 450 -12.55 25.25 7.94
N SER A 451 -13.55 24.40 7.80
CA SER A 451 -13.53 23.32 6.80
C SER A 451 -14.85 23.27 6.04
N TYR A 452 -14.76 23.15 4.71
CA TYR A 452 -15.92 23.06 3.82
C TYR A 452 -15.57 22.27 2.55
N GLN A 453 -16.57 21.99 1.72
CA GLN A 453 -16.37 21.43 0.39
C GLN A 453 -16.55 22.52 -0.68
N ASP A 454 -15.63 22.61 -1.63
CA ASP A 454 -15.74 23.53 -2.77
C ASP A 454 -16.80 23.07 -3.79
N THR A 455 -16.94 23.80 -4.89
CA THR A 455 -17.91 23.50 -5.95
C THR A 455 -17.63 22.17 -6.67
N THR A 456 -16.44 21.61 -6.50
CA THR A 456 -16.04 20.30 -7.01
C THR A 456 -16.13 19.23 -5.91
N ALA A 457 -16.77 19.50 -4.76
CA ALA A 457 -16.81 18.61 -3.60
C ALA A 457 -15.42 18.20 -3.07
N ARG A 458 -14.39 19.02 -3.32
CA ARG A 458 -13.05 18.86 -2.74
C ARG A 458 -13.06 19.51 -1.36
N SER A 459 -12.55 18.80 -0.35
CA SER A 459 -12.45 19.36 1.00
C SER A 459 -11.34 20.41 1.07
N ILE A 460 -11.70 21.57 1.60
CA ILE A 460 -10.80 22.69 1.86
C ILE A 460 -10.84 22.98 3.36
N THR A 461 -9.68 22.90 4.00
CA THR A 461 -9.48 23.19 5.42
C THR A 461 -8.53 24.36 5.58
N LEU A 462 -8.90 25.32 6.41
CA LEU A 462 -8.07 26.45 6.78
C LEU A 462 -7.86 26.43 8.28
N ILE A 463 -6.63 26.69 8.68
CA ILE A 463 -6.20 26.65 10.07
C ILE A 463 -5.43 27.92 10.35
N ARG A 464 -5.92 28.70 11.31
CA ARG A 464 -5.17 29.83 11.85
C ARG A 464 -4.49 29.43 13.15
N VAL A 465 -3.16 29.41 13.13
CA VAL A 465 -2.29 29.14 14.28
C VAL A 465 -1.48 30.38 14.62
N GLU A 466 -1.11 30.57 15.88
CA GLU A 466 -0.22 31.67 16.30
C GLU A 466 1.13 31.15 16.81
N LYS A 467 1.18 29.90 17.28
CA LYS A 467 2.41 29.25 17.76
C LYS A 467 2.49 27.78 17.30
N PRO A 468 3.70 27.20 17.18
CA PRO A 468 3.88 25.81 16.75
C PRO A 468 3.10 24.78 17.58
N GLN A 469 2.90 25.03 18.88
CA GLN A 469 2.15 24.13 19.77
C GLN A 469 0.68 24.01 19.39
N ASP A 470 0.10 25.02 18.75
CA ASP A 470 -1.30 25.02 18.32
C ASP A 470 -1.59 23.89 17.32
N LEU A 471 -0.58 23.42 16.56
CA LEU A 471 -0.73 22.32 15.60
C LEU A 471 -1.11 20.99 16.26
N ARG A 472 -0.72 20.77 17.52
CA ARG A 472 -1.15 19.59 18.29
C ARG A 472 -2.63 19.67 18.62
N ASP A 473 -3.07 20.84 19.05
CA ASP A 473 -4.47 21.10 19.39
C ASP A 473 -5.36 20.96 18.15
N VAL A 474 -4.90 21.39 16.98
CA VAL A 474 -5.58 21.16 15.69
C VAL A 474 -5.78 19.67 15.43
N VAL A 475 -4.74 18.86 15.56
CA VAL A 475 -4.80 17.42 15.31
C VAL A 475 -5.72 16.74 16.32
N ASP A 476 -5.64 17.11 17.59
CA ASP A 476 -6.53 16.58 18.62
C ASP A 476 -8.00 16.99 18.39
N HIS A 477 -8.24 18.20 17.89
CA HIS A 477 -9.56 18.65 17.48
C HIS A 477 -10.10 17.81 16.32
N MET A 478 -9.31 17.62 15.26
CA MET A 478 -9.70 16.83 14.09
C MET A 478 -9.97 15.35 14.41
N LYS A 479 -9.30 14.77 15.41
CA LYS A 479 -9.58 13.40 15.86
C LYS A 479 -10.91 13.25 16.59
N LYS A 480 -11.34 14.31 17.29
CA LYS A 480 -12.53 14.28 18.16
C LYS A 480 -13.78 14.78 17.47
N ASN A 481 -13.64 15.52 16.37
CA ASN A 481 -14.75 16.22 15.71
C ASN A 481 -14.81 15.86 14.24
N LYS A 482 -16.02 15.90 13.67
CA LYS A 482 -16.25 15.89 12.22
C LYS A 482 -16.50 17.32 11.76
N ILE A 483 -16.37 17.57 10.45
CA ILE A 483 -16.80 18.82 9.85
C ILE A 483 -18.31 18.97 10.05
N ASN A 484 -18.74 20.09 10.63
CA ASN A 484 -20.14 20.44 10.65
C ASN A 484 -20.44 21.35 9.44
N PRO A 485 -21.21 20.89 8.42
CA PRO A 485 -21.48 21.70 7.24
C PRO A 485 -22.32 22.95 7.54
N VAL A 486 -23.07 22.96 8.67
CA VAL A 486 -23.87 24.11 9.14
C VAL A 486 -23.00 25.10 9.91
N HIS A 487 -22.04 24.58 10.69
CA HIS A 487 -21.10 25.37 11.48
C HIS A 487 -19.64 25.01 11.13
N PRO A 488 -19.18 25.37 9.91
CA PRO A 488 -17.88 24.96 9.39
C PRO A 488 -16.69 25.61 10.10
N LEU A 489 -16.93 26.65 10.90
CA LEU A 489 -15.92 27.34 11.72
C LEU A 489 -16.00 26.86 13.17
N THR A 490 -14.91 26.32 13.69
CA THR A 490 -14.78 25.92 15.10
C THR A 490 -13.48 26.44 15.70
N SER A 491 -13.45 26.51 17.04
CA SER A 491 -12.23 26.82 17.80
C SER A 491 -11.59 25.53 18.31
N PHE A 492 -10.27 25.53 18.49
CA PHE A 492 -9.50 24.39 18.99
C PHE A 492 -8.53 24.77 20.12
#